data_AF-A0A401TJV1-F1
#
_entry.id   AF-A0A401TJV1-F1
#
_cell.length_a   1.000
_cell.length_b   1.000
_cell.length_c   1.000
_cell.angle_alpha   90.00
_cell.angle_beta   90.00
_cell.angle_gamma   90.00
#
_symmetry.space_group_name_H-M   'P 1'
#
loop_
_entity.id
_entity.type
_entity.pdbx_description
1 polymer ?
#
loop_
_entity_poly.entity_id
_entity_poly.type
_entity_poly.pdbx_seq_one_letter_code
_entity_poly.pdbx_strand_id
1 'polypeptide(L)'
;ELSELDWNGPELEYIVKWRQLTEGREWKELVVETSPYTVNNTPTFTPYQIQVQASNQFGVGPKPRTIIGYSGEDYPLVNPDRVAVLNESSSSVRVTWSPVPADSLRGHLRGYNVGVSSVHRARRPLAGYRARPRDP
;
A
#
# COMPACT_ATOMS: atom_id res chain seq x y z
N GLU A 1 -3.64 -25.03 -10.34
CA GLU A 1 -2.39 -25.59 -10.88
C GLU A 1 -2.65 -26.04 -12.30
N LEU A 2 -1.84 -25.60 -13.25
CA LEU A 2 -1.90 -26.09 -14.64
C LEU A 2 -1.14 -27.42 -14.71
N SER A 3 -1.53 -28.30 -15.63
CA SER A 3 -0.93 -29.63 -15.76
C SER A 3 0.38 -29.58 -16.57
N GLU A 4 1.24 -30.60 -16.45
CA GLU A 4 2.47 -30.71 -17.27
C GLU A 4 2.20 -30.70 -18.79
N LEU A 5 0.99 -31.08 -19.21
CA LEU A 5 0.58 -31.02 -20.60
C LEU A 5 0.41 -29.58 -21.11
N ASP A 6 0.12 -28.63 -20.23
CA ASP A 6 -0.10 -27.20 -20.56
C ASP A 6 1.22 -26.42 -20.70
N TRP A 7 2.35 -27.01 -20.27
CA TRP A 7 3.67 -26.35 -20.19
C TRP A 7 4.57 -26.65 -21.38
N ASN A 8 4.08 -27.42 -22.36
CA ASN A 8 4.85 -27.91 -23.50
C ASN A 8 6.15 -28.65 -23.10
N GLY A 9 6.26 -29.10 -21.85
CA GLY A 9 7.43 -29.77 -21.28
C GLY A 9 7.51 -29.65 -19.75
N PRO A 10 8.22 -30.58 -19.08
CA PRO A 10 8.44 -30.53 -17.64
C PRO A 10 9.43 -29.41 -17.24
N GLU A 11 9.50 -29.12 -15.95
CA GLU A 11 10.35 -28.07 -15.35
C GLU A 11 10.04 -26.66 -15.90
N LEU A 12 8.75 -26.29 -15.91
CA LEU A 12 8.37 -24.93 -16.29
C LEU A 12 8.87 -23.93 -15.25
N GLU A 13 9.64 -22.96 -15.73
CA GLU A 13 10.10 -21.80 -14.99
C GLU A 13 9.76 -20.51 -15.74
N TYR A 14 9.88 -19.38 -15.04
CA TYR A 14 9.67 -18.05 -15.59
C TYR A 14 10.90 -17.19 -15.37
N ILE A 15 11.45 -16.68 -16.47
CA ILE A 15 12.47 -15.63 -16.47
C ILE A 15 11.73 -14.29 -16.35
N VAL A 16 11.86 -13.64 -15.19
CA VAL A 16 11.26 -12.34 -14.89
C VAL A 16 12.33 -11.27 -15.01
N LYS A 17 12.13 -10.29 -15.90
CA LYS A 17 13.02 -9.12 -16.03
C LYS A 17 12.28 -7.84 -15.69
N TRP A 18 12.94 -6.94 -14.97
CA TRP A 18 12.38 -5.64 -14.64
C TRP A 18 13.46 -4.55 -14.57
N ARG A 19 13.07 -3.32 -14.90
CA ARG A 19 13.88 -2.11 -14.67
C ARG A 19 13.00 -0.89 -14.48
N GLN A 20 13.49 0.10 -13.74
CA GLN A 20 12.80 1.38 -13.63
C GLN A 20 12.71 2.03 -15.02
N LEU A 21 11.61 2.72 -15.30
CA LEU A 21 11.38 3.37 -16.60
C LEU A 21 12.34 4.55 -16.85
N THR A 22 12.93 5.12 -15.80
CA THR A 22 13.99 6.13 -15.89
C THR A 22 15.16 5.66 -16.77
N GLU A 23 15.63 6.55 -17.64
CA GLU A 23 16.70 6.25 -18.60
C GLU A 23 18.00 5.76 -17.93
N GLY A 24 18.74 4.90 -18.63
CA GLY A 24 20.04 4.41 -18.19
C GLY A 24 20.01 3.34 -17.10
N ARG A 25 18.83 2.77 -16.77
CA ARG A 25 18.73 1.67 -15.80
C ARG A 25 18.87 0.31 -16.47
N GLU A 26 19.76 -0.51 -15.90
CA GLU A 26 19.98 -1.90 -16.31
C GLU A 26 18.79 -2.79 -15.96
N TRP A 27 18.59 -3.82 -16.79
CA TRP A 27 17.62 -4.88 -16.51
C TRP A 27 18.10 -5.74 -15.34
N LYS A 28 17.23 -5.91 -14.36
CA LYS A 28 17.35 -6.98 -13.36
C LYS A 28 16.62 -8.21 -13.88
N GLU A 29 17.11 -9.39 -13.52
CA GLU A 29 16.58 -10.68 -13.97
C GLU A 29 16.59 -11.69 -12.84
N LEU A 30 15.56 -12.55 -12.81
CA LEU A 30 15.47 -13.70 -11.92
C LEU A 30 14.69 -14.83 -12.60
N VAL A 31 15.06 -16.08 -12.33
CA VAL A 31 14.30 -17.26 -12.69
C VAL A 31 13.44 -17.71 -11.50
N VAL A 32 12.16 -17.97 -11.72
CA VAL A 32 11.22 -18.40 -10.68
C VAL A 32 10.40 -19.60 -11.14
N GLU A 33 10.20 -20.56 -10.25
CA GLU A 33 9.44 -21.80 -10.54
C GLU A 33 7.93 -21.59 -10.38
N THR A 34 7.50 -20.57 -9.64
CA THR A 34 6.09 -20.38 -9.27
C THR A 34 5.59 -18.96 -9.53
N SER A 35 4.27 -18.87 -9.74
CA SER A 35 3.52 -17.63 -9.87
C SER A 35 2.43 -17.59 -8.80
N PRO A 36 2.19 -16.44 -8.13
CA PRO A 36 2.81 -15.14 -8.39
C PRO A 36 4.19 -14.98 -7.73
N TYR A 37 5.04 -14.14 -8.34
CA TYR A 37 6.30 -13.69 -7.74
C TYR A 37 6.25 -12.18 -7.44
N THR A 38 6.78 -11.78 -6.27
CA THR A 38 6.84 -10.37 -5.85
C THR A 38 8.27 -9.86 -5.87
N VAL A 39 8.50 -8.80 -6.65
CA VAL A 39 9.78 -8.07 -6.67
C VAL A 39 9.85 -7.15 -5.44
N ASN A 40 10.78 -7.44 -4.54
CA ASN A 40 10.99 -6.67 -3.31
C ASN A 40 12.01 -5.53 -3.48
N ASN A 41 12.11 -4.67 -2.46
CA ASN A 41 13.07 -3.56 -2.40
C ASN A 41 12.95 -2.57 -3.57
N THR A 42 11.72 -2.26 -3.96
CA THR A 42 11.40 -1.25 -4.96
C THR A 42 11.01 0.06 -4.28
N PRO A 43 11.39 1.24 -4.80
CA PRO A 43 10.83 2.49 -4.33
C PRO A 43 9.32 2.52 -4.56
N THR A 44 8.59 3.25 -3.72
CA THR A 44 7.13 3.33 -3.79
C THR A 44 6.66 4.03 -5.06
N PHE A 45 5.55 3.53 -5.61
CA PHE A 45 4.81 4.10 -6.74
C PHE A 45 5.69 4.57 -7.91
N THR A 46 6.64 3.73 -8.28
CA THR A 46 7.63 4.00 -9.32
C THR A 46 7.31 3.16 -10.56
N PRO A 47 7.36 3.73 -11.78
CA PRO A 47 7.10 2.99 -13.01
C PRO A 47 8.27 2.07 -13.39
N TYR A 48 7.93 0.86 -13.81
CA TYR A 48 8.86 -0.17 -14.27
C TYR A 48 8.46 -0.68 -15.64
N GLN A 49 9.46 -1.00 -16.47
CA GLN A 49 9.30 -1.93 -17.57
C GLN A 49 9.47 -3.36 -17.05
N ILE A 50 8.57 -4.26 -17.45
CA ILE A 50 8.52 -5.64 -16.99
C ILE A 50 8.41 -6.57 -18.20
N GLN A 51 9.13 -7.70 -18.15
CA GLN A 51 9.06 -8.80 -19.11
C GLN A 51 8.98 -10.11 -18.34
N VAL A 52 8.17 -11.06 -18.83
CA VAL A 52 8.10 -12.43 -18.30
C VAL A 52 8.17 -13.39 -19.47
N GLN A 53 9.11 -14.34 -19.42
CA GLN A 53 9.33 -15.33 -20.45
C GLN A 53 9.34 -16.72 -19.83
N ALA A 54 8.54 -17.64 -20.38
CA ALA A 54 8.56 -19.04 -19.97
C ALA A 54 9.86 -19.73 -20.41
N SER A 55 10.35 -20.67 -19.61
CA SER A 55 11.47 -21.55 -19.94
C SER A 55 11.16 -22.96 -19.43
N ASN A 56 11.60 -23.99 -20.13
CA ASN A 56 11.53 -25.36 -19.65
C ASN A 56 12.78 -26.14 -20.11
N GLN A 57 12.85 -27.44 -19.83
CA GLN A 57 14.00 -28.26 -20.24
C GLN A 57 14.29 -28.26 -21.76
N PHE A 58 13.31 -27.91 -22.59
CA PHE A 58 13.45 -27.83 -24.06
C PHE A 58 13.91 -26.45 -24.54
N GLY A 59 13.99 -25.46 -23.65
CA GLY A 59 14.56 -24.14 -23.91
C GLY A 59 13.64 -22.98 -23.51
N VAL A 60 14.00 -21.79 -23.98
CA VAL A 60 13.26 -20.56 -23.72
C VAL A 60 12.08 -20.40 -24.67
N GLY A 61 10.97 -19.93 -24.13
CA GLY A 61 9.77 -19.60 -24.88
C GLY A 61 9.94 -18.38 -25.79
N PRO A 62 8.88 -17.94 -26.49
CA PRO A 62 8.92 -16.79 -27.39
C PRO A 62 9.40 -15.50 -26.71
N LYS A 63 9.92 -14.57 -27.52
CA LYS A 63 10.37 -13.25 -27.04
C LYS A 63 9.25 -12.55 -26.25
N PRO A 64 9.51 -12.11 -25.01
CA PRO A 64 8.47 -11.54 -24.17
C PRO A 64 8.06 -10.14 -24.65
N ARG A 65 6.81 -9.77 -24.37
CA ARG A 65 6.33 -8.39 -24.52
C ARG A 65 6.80 -7.57 -23.33
N THR A 66 7.21 -6.32 -23.57
CA THR A 66 7.43 -5.34 -22.50
C THR A 66 6.11 -4.69 -22.11
N ILE A 67 5.80 -4.70 -20.82
CA ILE A 67 4.69 -3.94 -20.24
C ILE A 67 5.20 -2.89 -19.26
N ILE A 68 4.40 -1.85 -19.00
CA ILE A 68 4.68 -0.86 -17.96
C ILE A 68 3.77 -1.14 -16.78
N GLY A 69 4.36 -1.25 -15.58
CA GLY A 69 3.65 -1.40 -14.31
C GLY A 69 4.23 -0.46 -13.25
N TYR A 70 3.57 -0.36 -12.10
CA TYR A 70 4.04 0.43 -10.96
C TYR A 70 4.35 -0.49 -9.78
N SER A 71 5.38 -0.13 -9.01
CA SER A 71 5.57 -0.70 -7.68
C SER A 71 4.44 -0.29 -6.72
N GLY A 72 4.37 -0.94 -5.56
CA GLY A 72 3.31 -0.72 -4.57
C GLY A 72 3.13 0.73 -4.17
N GLU A 73 1.90 1.07 -3.81
CA GLU A 73 1.50 2.38 -3.27
C GLU A 73 1.72 2.44 -1.74
N ASP A 74 1.73 3.65 -1.19
CA ASP A 74 1.82 3.90 0.25
C ASP A 74 1.05 5.18 0.63
N TYR A 75 0.97 5.48 1.93
CA TYR A 75 0.36 6.72 2.43
C TYR A 75 1.09 7.97 1.92
N PRO A 76 0.40 9.11 1.75
CA PRO A 76 1.09 10.36 1.46
C PRO A 76 2.14 10.70 2.52
N LEU A 77 3.22 11.36 2.09
CA LEU A 77 4.32 11.76 2.97
C LEU A 77 3.91 12.81 4.02
N VAL A 78 2.84 13.55 3.75
CA VAL A 78 2.36 14.63 4.61
C VAL A 78 0.85 14.52 4.84
N ASN A 79 0.41 15.06 5.96
CA ASN A 79 -1.01 15.14 6.30
C ASN A 79 -1.69 16.29 5.53
N PRO A 80 -3.03 16.29 5.43
CA PRO A 80 -3.77 17.46 4.96
C PRO A 80 -3.53 18.67 5.89
N ASP A 81 -3.23 19.82 5.28
CA ASP A 81 -3.01 21.07 6.02
C ASP A 81 -4.30 21.86 6.23
N ARG A 82 -4.25 22.84 7.13
CA ARG A 82 -5.34 23.80 7.40
C ARG A 82 -6.67 23.12 7.74
N VAL A 83 -6.62 22.08 8.57
CA VAL A 83 -7.82 21.43 9.10
C VAL A 83 -8.60 22.45 9.94
N ALA A 84 -9.83 22.74 9.53
CA ALA A 84 -10.74 23.64 10.22
C ALA A 84 -12.08 22.96 10.45
N VAL A 85 -12.66 23.20 11.62
CA VAL A 85 -13.97 22.67 12.02
C VAL A 85 -14.89 23.85 12.32
N LEU A 86 -16.02 23.90 11.65
CA LEU A 86 -17.08 24.89 11.88
C LEU A 86 -18.29 24.18 12.46
N ASN A 87 -18.79 24.68 13.59
CA ASN A 87 -20.09 24.26 14.11
C ASN A 87 -21.19 24.81 13.19
N GLU A 88 -22.02 23.93 12.65
CA GLU A 88 -23.17 24.32 11.84
C GLU A 88 -24.48 24.21 12.62
N SER A 89 -24.58 23.24 13.53
CA SER A 89 -25.75 23.05 14.40
C SER A 89 -25.39 22.24 15.65
N SER A 90 -26.39 21.98 16.51
CA SER A 90 -26.23 21.12 17.68
C SER A 90 -25.83 19.67 17.36
N SER A 91 -26.00 19.22 16.12
CA SER A 91 -25.70 17.84 15.69
C SER A 91 -24.84 17.74 14.42
N SER A 92 -24.42 18.87 13.83
CA SER A 92 -23.60 18.88 12.62
C SER A 92 -22.40 19.80 12.76
N VAL A 93 -21.29 19.34 12.20
CA VAL A 93 -20.06 20.11 12.05
C VAL A 93 -19.57 19.98 10.62
N ARG A 94 -19.04 21.06 10.07
CA ARG A 94 -18.34 21.07 8.80
C ARG A 94 -16.84 20.97 9.05
N VAL A 95 -16.21 19.98 8.46
CA VAL A 95 -14.75 19.82 8.49
C VAL A 95 -14.21 20.16 7.11
N THR A 96 -13.18 21.01 7.06
CA THR A 96 -12.50 21.42 5.82
C THR A 96 -11.00 21.29 6.00
N TRP A 97 -10.29 21.03 4.90
CA TRP A 97 -8.84 20.91 4.86
C TRP A 97 -8.33 21.31 3.46
N SER A 98 -7.03 21.59 3.37
CA SER A 98 -6.36 21.79 2.09
C SER A 98 -6.00 20.44 1.47
N PRO A 99 -6.04 20.31 0.13
CA PRO A 99 -5.58 19.10 -0.55
C PRO A 99 -4.13 18.75 -0.22
N VAL A 100 -3.83 17.46 -0.15
CA VAL A 100 -2.45 16.99 0.02
C VAL A 100 -1.65 17.28 -1.26
N PRO A 101 -0.42 17.83 -1.18
CA PRO A 101 0.40 18.15 -2.35
C PRO A 101 0.67 16.91 -3.21
N ALA A 102 0.60 17.05 -4.54
CA ALA A 102 0.77 15.94 -5.47
C ALA A 102 2.13 15.23 -5.30
N ASP A 103 3.20 15.99 -5.10
CA ASP A 103 4.57 15.44 -4.94
C ASP A 103 4.77 14.67 -3.63
N SER A 104 3.83 14.79 -2.69
CA SER A 104 3.82 14.01 -1.45
C SER A 104 3.01 12.73 -1.57
N LEU A 105 2.22 12.56 -2.63
CA LEU A 105 1.45 11.35 -2.86
C LEU A 105 2.37 10.21 -3.24
N ARG A 106 2.11 9.04 -2.65
CA ARG A 106 2.86 7.80 -2.91
C ARG A 106 1.96 6.77 -3.60
N GLY A 107 1.14 7.23 -4.54
CA GLY A 107 0.10 6.43 -5.19
C GLY A 107 -1.05 7.30 -5.68
N HIS A 108 -2.13 6.64 -6.09
CA HIS A 108 -3.37 7.33 -6.46
C HIS A 108 -4.16 7.72 -5.21
N LEU A 109 -4.41 9.02 -5.02
CA LEU A 109 -5.25 9.51 -3.93
C LEU A 109 -6.71 9.07 -4.14
N ARG A 110 -7.18 8.13 -3.30
CA ARG A 110 -8.56 7.62 -3.37
C ARG A 110 -9.57 8.47 -2.60
N GLY A 111 -9.12 9.15 -1.55
CA GLY A 111 -9.97 9.96 -0.69
C GLY A 111 -9.35 10.23 0.67
N TYR A 112 -10.14 10.82 1.57
CA TYR A 112 -9.75 11.17 2.93
C TYR A 112 -10.59 10.37 3.93
N ASN A 113 -9.97 9.91 5.01
CA ASN A 113 -10.68 9.28 6.12
C ASN A 113 -10.84 10.29 7.27
N VAL A 114 -12.06 10.51 7.72
CA VAL A 114 -12.40 11.46 8.79
C VAL A 114 -12.94 10.67 10.00
N GLY A 115 -12.15 10.62 11.07
CA GLY A 115 -12.54 10.00 12.33
C GLY A 115 -13.11 11.02 13.31
N VAL A 116 -14.26 10.72 13.92
CA VAL A 116 -14.88 11.53 14.97
C VAL A 116 -15.04 10.66 16.22
N SER A 117 -14.63 11.16 17.38
CA SER A 117 -14.80 10.46 18.67
C SER A 117 -15.37 11.41 19.73
N SER A 118 -16.29 10.89 20.55
CA SER A 118 -16.82 11.63 21.70
C SER A 118 -15.86 11.53 22.87
N VAL A 119 -15.47 12.68 23.42
CA VAL A 119 -14.54 12.76 24.57
C VAL A 119 -15.24 12.41 25.89
N HIS A 120 -16.51 12.01 25.88
CA HIS A 120 -17.26 11.64 27.09
C HIS A 120 -16.87 10.25 27.63
N ARG A 121 -15.62 10.10 28.08
CA ARG A 121 -15.21 9.05 29.04
C ARG A 121 -13.84 9.33 29.68
N ALA A 122 -13.82 10.27 30.62
CA ALA A 122 -12.82 10.28 31.71
C ALA A 122 -13.35 11.07 32.92
N ARG A 123 -14.50 10.65 33.46
CA ARG A 123 -14.84 10.94 34.86
C ARG A 123 -15.03 9.61 35.57
N ARG A 124 -13.92 8.98 35.97
CA ARG A 124 -13.98 8.02 37.08
C ARG A 124 -14.30 8.84 38.33
N PRO A 125 -15.41 8.61 39.04
CA PRO A 125 -15.54 9.13 40.39
C PRO A 125 -14.46 8.45 41.25
N LEU A 126 -13.73 9.22 42.06
CA LEU A 126 -12.86 8.66 43.09
C LEU A 126 -13.73 7.84 44.03
N ALA A 127 -13.49 6.54 44.08
CA ALA A 127 -14.10 5.66 45.06
C ALA A 127 -13.62 6.05 46.46
N GLY A 128 -14.56 6.40 47.32
CA GLY A 128 -14.52 6.12 48.76
C GLY A 128 -13.60 6.98 49.63
N TYR A 129 -14.12 8.12 50.10
CA TYR A 129 -13.87 8.54 51.47
C TYR A 129 -15.15 8.36 52.27
N ARG A 130 -15.28 7.20 52.93
CA ARG A 130 -16.30 6.97 53.95
C ARG A 130 -15.72 7.51 55.27
N ALA A 131 -16.21 8.65 55.73
CA ALA A 131 -15.91 9.13 57.08
C ALA A 131 -16.42 8.10 58.10
N ARG A 132 -15.57 7.69 59.04
CA ARG A 132 -16.01 6.96 60.24
C ARG A 132 -16.46 7.97 61.30
N PRO A 133 -17.54 7.75 62.05
CA PRO A 133 -17.85 8.56 63.22
C PRO A 133 -16.76 8.36 64.28
N ARG A 134 -16.40 9.44 64.98
CA ARG A 134 -15.74 9.35 66.29
C ARG A 134 -16.79 8.90 67.30
N ASP A 135 -16.53 7.81 67.99
CA ASP A 135 -17.20 7.50 69.25
C ASP A 135 -16.36 8.03 70.43
N PRO A 136 -17.01 8.36 71.57
CA PRO A 136 -16.42 9.09 72.69
C PRO A 136 -15.35 8.33 73.49
#